data_AF-A0A443S0R0-F1
#
_entry.id   AF-A0A443S0R0-F1
#
_cell.length_a   1.000
_cell.length_b   1.000
_cell.length_c   1.000
_cell.angle_alpha   90.00
_cell.angle_beta   90.00
_cell.angle_gamma   90.00
#
_symmetry.space_group_name_H-M   'P 1'
#
loop_
_entity.id
_entity.type
_entity.pdbx_description
1 polymer ?
#
loop_
_entity_poly.entity_id
_entity_poly.type
_entity_poly.pdbx_seq_one_letter_code
_entity_poly.pdbx_strand_id
1 'polypeptide(L)'
;PLENLNLAFDIAEKHLNIPRMLDAEDMVNTVKPDERAVMTYVSCYYHAFQGAHQVTNINSSPLPDERAVMTYVSSYYHTFSGAQQAETAANRICKVLKVNQENERLMEEYERLASDLLEWIRRTTPWLENRTTDNTLSGVQKKLEEFRQYRRMHKPPRVEQKARLETNFNTLQTKLRLSNRPAYLPSEGKTVSDIANAWKGLELAERGFEEWLLSEMMRLERLDHLAQKFKHKADIHEEWTQGKEGMLQSQDFRNCRLNDVKALKKKHEAFESDLAAHQDRVEQIAAIAQELNALGYHDSASVNARCKRICDQWDRLGVLTQKRRKALEEAEQLLEKIDTLHLEFAKRAAPFNNWLDGAREDLVDMFIVHTIDEIQGLIEAHEQFKQTLGEADKEHRSIIALSQEVHTIATQYQIPGGLENPYTSLTPHDITSKWTDVKQLVPKRDQVLQTEAMRQQRNEALRRKFGEKANVVGPWIERHIDSVAAVGMGVQGSLE
;
A
#
# COMPACT_ATOMS: atom_id res chain seq x y z
N PRO A 1 -96.08 -76.06 -48.84
CA PRO A 1 -94.84 -75.25 -48.67
C PRO A 1 -93.57 -76.00 -49.07
N LEU A 2 -93.41 -77.24 -48.59
CA LEU A 2 -92.24 -78.09 -48.87
C LEU A 2 -92.04 -78.33 -50.38
N GLU A 3 -93.10 -78.71 -51.10
CA GLU A 3 -93.06 -78.94 -52.55
C GLU A 3 -92.67 -77.68 -53.34
N ASN A 4 -93.13 -76.50 -52.93
CA ASN A 4 -92.80 -75.24 -53.61
C ASN A 4 -91.33 -74.84 -53.39
N LEU A 5 -90.78 -75.09 -52.20
CA LEU A 5 -89.36 -74.84 -51.91
C LEU A 5 -88.46 -75.81 -52.68
N ASN A 6 -88.83 -77.08 -52.70
CA ASN A 6 -88.12 -78.09 -53.47
C ASN A 6 -88.16 -77.78 -54.98
N LEU A 7 -89.30 -77.35 -55.51
CA LEU A 7 -89.42 -76.90 -56.90
C LEU A 7 -88.55 -75.68 -57.19
N ALA A 8 -88.51 -74.70 -56.28
CA ALA A 8 -87.67 -73.51 -56.43
C ALA A 8 -86.18 -73.86 -56.44
N PHE A 9 -85.74 -74.75 -55.56
CA PHE A 9 -84.36 -75.22 -55.51
C PHE A 9 -83.99 -76.03 -56.76
N ASP A 10 -84.89 -76.88 -57.25
CA ASP A 10 -84.68 -77.67 -58.48
C ASP A 10 -84.58 -76.78 -59.72
N ILE A 11 -85.39 -75.72 -59.81
CA ILE A 11 -85.33 -74.75 -60.91
C ILE A 11 -84.00 -73.97 -60.85
N ALA A 12 -83.56 -73.58 -59.66
CA ALA A 12 -82.31 -72.86 -59.47
C ALA A 12 -81.09 -73.69 -59.87
N GLU A 13 -81.08 -74.96 -59.53
CA GLU A 13 -80.02 -75.89 -59.90
C GLU A 13 -80.02 -76.15 -61.40
N LYS A 14 -81.19 -76.40 -62.01
CA LYS A 14 -81.30 -76.72 -63.44
C LYS A 14 -81.09 -75.53 -64.38
N HIS A 15 -81.59 -74.35 -64.02
CA HIS A 15 -81.62 -73.20 -64.93
C HIS A 15 -80.63 -72.10 -64.56
N LEU A 16 -80.22 -72.00 -63.29
CA LEU A 16 -79.28 -70.98 -62.81
C LEU A 16 -77.93 -71.60 -62.38
N ASN A 17 -77.79 -72.92 -62.45
CA ASN A 17 -76.61 -73.67 -62.04
C ASN A 17 -76.20 -73.40 -60.57
N ILE A 18 -77.19 -73.09 -59.71
CA ILE A 18 -76.99 -72.83 -58.29
C ILE A 18 -77.19 -74.15 -57.53
N PRO A 19 -76.15 -74.72 -56.90
CA PRO A 19 -76.25 -76.00 -56.21
C PRO A 19 -77.19 -75.89 -55.01
N ARG A 20 -77.95 -76.94 -54.74
CA ARG A 20 -78.89 -76.98 -53.61
C ARG A 20 -78.15 -76.99 -52.28
N MET A 21 -78.08 -75.84 -51.62
CA MET A 21 -77.40 -75.68 -50.33
C MET A 21 -78.33 -75.63 -49.12
N LEU A 22 -79.64 -75.58 -49.36
CA LEU A 22 -80.66 -75.55 -48.33
C LEU A 22 -81.58 -76.77 -48.45
N ASP A 23 -81.90 -77.36 -47.29
CA ASP A 23 -82.90 -78.41 -47.18
C ASP A 23 -84.28 -77.78 -46.89
N ALA A 24 -85.27 -78.13 -47.71
CA ALA A 24 -86.63 -77.61 -47.58
C ALA A 24 -87.32 -78.08 -46.28
N GLU A 25 -86.95 -79.23 -45.73
CA GLU A 25 -87.46 -79.69 -44.43
C GLU A 25 -86.93 -78.84 -43.29
N ASP A 26 -85.63 -78.52 -43.32
CA ASP A 26 -85.03 -77.61 -42.35
C ASP A 26 -85.60 -76.18 -42.45
N MET A 27 -85.89 -75.70 -43.67
CA MET A 27 -86.44 -74.35 -43.86
C MET A 27 -87.88 -74.20 -43.36
N VAL A 28 -88.65 -75.29 -43.31
CA VAL A 28 -90.07 -75.25 -42.90
C VAL A 28 -90.25 -75.65 -41.43
N ASN A 29 -89.48 -76.63 -40.96
CA ASN A 29 -89.69 -77.22 -39.63
C ASN A 29 -88.79 -76.60 -38.54
N THR A 30 -87.72 -75.88 -38.92
CA THR A 30 -86.84 -75.22 -37.96
C THR A 30 -87.29 -73.79 -37.69
N VAL A 31 -87.53 -73.46 -36.42
CA VAL A 31 -88.01 -72.12 -35.97
C VAL A 31 -87.09 -70.99 -36.41
N LYS A 32 -85.79 -71.28 -36.55
CA LYS A 32 -84.78 -70.34 -37.05
C LYS A 32 -83.71 -71.08 -37.87
N PRO A 33 -83.83 -71.13 -39.21
CA PRO A 33 -82.81 -71.76 -40.05
C PRO A 33 -81.48 -71.01 -39.97
N ASP A 34 -80.36 -71.71 -40.26
CA ASP A 34 -79.02 -71.12 -40.20
C ASP A 34 -78.89 -69.91 -41.14
N GLU A 35 -78.85 -68.72 -40.54
CA GLU A 35 -78.77 -67.45 -41.26
C GLU A 35 -77.54 -67.37 -42.17
N ARG A 36 -76.43 -68.04 -41.83
CA ARG A 36 -75.23 -68.06 -42.67
C ARG A 36 -75.43 -68.92 -43.91
N ALA A 37 -76.07 -70.07 -43.78
CA ALA A 37 -76.40 -70.94 -44.89
C ALA A 37 -77.39 -70.26 -45.85
N VAL A 38 -78.44 -69.63 -45.30
CA VAL A 38 -79.44 -68.89 -46.09
C VAL A 38 -78.81 -67.69 -46.80
N MET A 39 -77.97 -66.91 -46.11
CA MET A 39 -77.25 -65.78 -46.71
C MET A 39 -76.30 -66.21 -47.81
N THR A 40 -75.58 -67.32 -47.63
CA THR A 40 -74.68 -67.87 -48.64
C THR A 40 -75.48 -68.29 -49.88
N TYR A 41 -76.62 -68.98 -49.69
CA TYR A 41 -77.48 -69.39 -50.78
C TYR A 41 -78.09 -68.19 -51.53
N VAL A 42 -78.57 -67.16 -50.82
CA VAL A 42 -79.06 -65.91 -51.42
C VAL A 42 -77.95 -65.13 -52.14
N SER A 43 -76.70 -65.21 -51.66
CA SER A 43 -75.55 -64.60 -52.36
C SER A 43 -75.23 -65.29 -53.69
N CYS A 44 -75.44 -66.60 -53.81
CA CYS A 44 -75.31 -67.32 -55.09
C CYS A 44 -76.32 -66.81 -56.13
N TYR A 45 -77.55 -66.50 -55.70
CA TYR A 45 -78.54 -65.85 -56.56
C TYR A 45 -78.07 -64.46 -56.99
N TYR A 46 -77.56 -63.66 -56.06
CA TYR A 46 -77.01 -62.35 -56.40
C TYR A 46 -75.92 -62.46 -57.48
N HIS A 47 -74.95 -63.38 -57.34
CA HIS A 47 -73.92 -63.60 -58.36
C HIS A 47 -74.44 -64.12 -59.69
N ALA A 48 -75.42 -65.04 -59.69
CA ALA A 48 -76.05 -65.54 -60.90
C ALA A 48 -76.79 -64.43 -61.68
N PHE A 49 -77.39 -63.47 -60.98
CA PHE A 49 -78.09 -62.33 -61.59
C PHE A 49 -77.18 -61.11 -61.85
N GLN A 50 -76.03 -60.97 -61.16
CA GLN A 50 -75.04 -59.90 -61.40
C GLN A 50 -74.31 -60.08 -62.74
N GLY A 51 -74.15 -61.32 -63.20
CA GLY A 51 -73.57 -61.66 -64.51
C GLY A 51 -74.43 -61.25 -65.71
N ALA A 52 -75.71 -60.88 -65.50
CA ALA A 52 -76.64 -60.50 -66.56
C ALA A 52 -76.59 -59.01 -66.94
N HIS A 53 -75.60 -58.24 -66.45
CA HIS A 53 -75.46 -56.79 -66.71
C HIS A 53 -74.42 -56.41 -67.77
N GLN A 54 -73.92 -57.35 -68.56
CA GLN A 54 -73.18 -57.04 -69.78
C GLN A 54 -73.72 -57.87 -70.95
N VAL A 55 -74.71 -57.31 -71.66
CA VAL A 55 -74.85 -57.24 -73.13
C VAL A 55 -76.31 -56.84 -73.45
N THR A 56 -76.45 -55.56 -73.82
CA THR A 56 -77.47 -54.91 -74.68
C THR A 56 -78.90 -55.46 -74.80
N ASN A 57 -79.85 -54.59 -74.39
CA ASN A 57 -81.04 -54.14 -75.15
C ASN A 57 -82.02 -55.20 -75.70
N ILE A 58 -83.22 -55.29 -75.11
CA ILE A 58 -84.54 -54.99 -75.73
C ILE A 58 -85.70 -55.63 -74.91
N ASN A 59 -86.69 -54.79 -74.59
CA ASN A 59 -88.10 -55.04 -74.27
C ASN A 59 -88.59 -55.56 -72.89
N SER A 60 -89.28 -54.62 -72.22
CA SER A 60 -90.60 -54.72 -71.55
C SER A 60 -90.78 -55.64 -70.34
N SER A 61 -90.66 -55.07 -69.14
CA SER A 61 -91.49 -55.33 -67.93
C SER A 61 -91.24 -54.23 -66.89
N PRO A 62 -92.22 -53.86 -66.02
CA PRO A 62 -92.08 -52.74 -65.11
C PRO A 62 -91.07 -53.10 -64.01
N LEU A 63 -89.92 -52.44 -64.00
CA LEU A 63 -89.00 -52.51 -62.87
C LEU A 63 -89.70 -51.92 -61.62
N PRO A 64 -89.69 -52.59 -60.46
CA PRO A 64 -90.21 -52.04 -59.22
C PRO A 64 -89.45 -50.74 -58.86
N ASP A 65 -90.17 -49.74 -58.35
CA ASP A 65 -89.60 -48.43 -58.01
C ASP A 65 -88.44 -48.59 -57.03
N GLU A 66 -87.23 -48.38 -57.55
CA GLU A 66 -85.96 -48.56 -56.86
C GLU A 66 -85.89 -47.70 -55.58
N ARG A 67 -86.54 -46.54 -55.57
CA ARG A 67 -86.66 -45.69 -54.37
C ARG A 67 -87.58 -46.29 -53.32
N ALA A 68 -88.69 -46.90 -53.72
CA ALA A 68 -89.62 -47.54 -52.78
C ALA A 68 -88.98 -48.78 -52.13
N VAL A 69 -88.29 -49.62 -52.91
CA VAL A 69 -87.57 -50.81 -52.41
C VAL A 69 -86.42 -50.40 -51.50
N MET A 70 -85.60 -49.40 -51.88
CA MET A 70 -84.51 -48.88 -51.03
C MET A 70 -85.01 -48.24 -49.73
N THR A 71 -86.18 -47.59 -49.77
CA THR A 71 -86.79 -46.99 -48.57
C THR A 71 -87.29 -48.08 -47.61
N TYR A 72 -87.95 -49.13 -48.12
CA TYR A 72 -88.41 -50.25 -47.30
C TYR A 72 -87.25 -51.09 -46.74
N VAL A 73 -86.22 -51.36 -47.55
CA VAL A 73 -85.02 -52.08 -47.12
C VAL A 73 -84.18 -51.25 -46.13
N SER A 74 -84.07 -49.93 -46.33
CA SER A 74 -83.48 -49.02 -45.33
C SER A 74 -84.28 -48.99 -44.03
N SER A 75 -85.61 -49.02 -44.10
CA SER A 75 -86.45 -49.07 -42.90
C SER A 75 -86.22 -50.36 -42.10
N TYR A 76 -86.13 -51.52 -42.77
CA TYR A 76 -85.75 -52.78 -42.13
C TYR A 76 -84.32 -52.75 -41.57
N TYR A 77 -83.35 -52.21 -42.31
CA TYR A 77 -81.97 -52.07 -41.83
C TYR A 77 -81.88 -51.16 -40.60
N HIS A 78 -82.65 -50.06 -40.54
CA HIS A 78 -82.71 -49.22 -39.34
C HIS A 78 -83.41 -49.88 -38.15
N THR A 79 -84.37 -50.78 -38.39
CA THR A 79 -85.11 -51.46 -37.31
C THR A 79 -84.34 -52.68 -36.76
N PHE A 80 -83.59 -53.39 -37.62
CA PHE A 80 -82.82 -54.59 -37.23
C PHE A 80 -81.32 -54.34 -36.93
N SER A 81 -80.72 -53.22 -37.36
CA SER A 81 -79.32 -52.88 -37.03
C SER A 81 -79.15 -52.18 -35.67
N GLY A 82 -80.19 -52.12 -34.83
CA GLY A 82 -80.14 -51.47 -33.51
C GLY A 82 -78.95 -51.92 -32.64
N ALA A 83 -78.57 -53.21 -32.70
CA ALA A 83 -77.39 -53.73 -32.01
C ALA A 83 -76.06 -53.19 -32.58
N GLN A 84 -75.90 -53.15 -33.91
CA GLN A 84 -74.71 -52.62 -34.58
C GLN A 84 -74.59 -51.09 -34.44
N GLN A 85 -75.72 -50.38 -34.45
CA GLN A 85 -75.77 -48.94 -34.18
C GLN A 85 -75.40 -48.64 -32.72
N ALA A 86 -75.88 -49.43 -31.76
CA ALA A 86 -75.50 -49.30 -30.35
C ALA A 86 -74.01 -49.58 -30.12
N GLU A 87 -73.45 -50.61 -30.76
CA GLU A 87 -72.01 -50.91 -30.70
C GLU A 87 -71.16 -49.81 -31.34
N THR A 88 -71.58 -49.28 -32.49
CA THR A 88 -70.90 -48.16 -33.16
C THR A 88 -70.96 -46.88 -32.31
N ALA A 89 -72.08 -46.61 -31.65
CA ALA A 89 -72.24 -45.51 -30.71
C ALA A 89 -71.34 -45.69 -29.47
N ALA A 90 -71.29 -46.90 -28.90
CA ALA A 90 -70.41 -47.24 -27.78
C ALA A 90 -68.93 -47.07 -28.15
N ASN A 91 -68.51 -47.53 -29.33
CA ASN A 91 -67.14 -47.35 -29.82
C ASN A 91 -66.77 -45.87 -30.04
N ARG A 92 -67.72 -45.06 -30.53
CA ARG A 92 -67.55 -43.60 -30.63
C ARG A 92 -67.39 -42.95 -29.26
N ILE A 93 -68.22 -43.33 -28.28
CA ILE A 93 -68.11 -42.85 -26.89
C ILE A 93 -66.77 -43.26 -26.28
N CYS A 94 -66.36 -44.51 -26.42
CA CYS A 94 -65.06 -45.01 -25.94
C CYS A 94 -63.88 -44.24 -26.53
N LYS A 95 -63.94 -43.88 -27.83
CA LYS A 95 -62.89 -43.07 -28.47
C LYS A 95 -62.83 -41.65 -27.89
N VAL A 96 -63.98 -41.02 -27.68
CA VAL A 96 -64.07 -39.69 -27.04
C VAL A 96 -63.56 -39.74 -25.59
N LEU A 97 -63.91 -40.79 -24.85
CA LEU A 97 -63.50 -40.99 -23.46
C LEU A 97 -61.98 -41.23 -23.34
N LYS A 98 -61.37 -41.99 -24.24
CA LYS A 98 -59.90 -42.15 -24.28
C LYS A 98 -59.19 -40.81 -24.50
N VAL A 99 -59.69 -39.98 -25.43
CA VAL A 99 -59.14 -38.64 -25.67
C VAL A 99 -59.32 -37.74 -24.44
N ASN A 100 -60.44 -37.85 -23.71
CA ASN A 100 -60.64 -37.14 -22.44
C ASN A 100 -59.63 -37.54 -21.38
N GLN A 101 -59.46 -38.84 -21.16
CA GLN A 101 -58.52 -39.37 -20.18
C GLN A 101 -57.07 -38.95 -20.49
N GLU A 102 -56.68 -38.93 -21.77
CA GLU A 102 -55.36 -38.40 -22.17
C GLU A 102 -55.22 -36.90 -21.88
N ASN A 103 -56.26 -36.10 -22.15
CA ASN A 103 -56.24 -34.67 -21.86
C ASN A 103 -56.18 -34.42 -20.35
N GLU A 104 -56.93 -35.17 -19.54
CA GLU A 104 -56.89 -35.12 -18.07
C GLU A 104 -55.50 -35.46 -17.54
N ARG A 105 -54.88 -36.53 -18.03
CA ARG A 105 -53.49 -36.86 -17.67
C ARG A 105 -52.50 -35.76 -18.01
N LEU A 106 -52.64 -35.12 -19.18
CA LEU A 106 -51.78 -33.99 -19.58
C LEU A 106 -52.01 -32.76 -18.69
N MET A 107 -53.26 -32.49 -18.29
CA MET A 107 -53.60 -31.41 -17.33
C MET A 107 -52.99 -31.68 -15.96
N GLU A 108 -53.15 -32.89 -15.42
CA GLU A 108 -52.57 -33.30 -14.13
C GLU A 108 -51.05 -33.25 -14.15
N GLU A 109 -50.42 -33.73 -15.24
CA GLU A 109 -48.97 -33.68 -15.38
C GLU A 109 -48.47 -32.24 -15.45
N TYR A 110 -49.15 -31.35 -16.17
CA TYR A 110 -48.84 -29.91 -16.18
C TYR A 110 -48.92 -29.33 -14.77
N GLU A 111 -50.02 -29.55 -14.05
CA GLU A 111 -50.25 -29.01 -12.70
C GLU A 111 -49.22 -29.51 -11.69
N ARG A 112 -48.86 -30.79 -11.75
CA ARG A 112 -47.83 -31.39 -10.89
C ARG A 112 -46.46 -30.79 -11.17
N LEU A 113 -46.07 -30.71 -12.45
CA LEU A 113 -44.77 -30.15 -12.84
C LEU A 113 -44.69 -28.65 -12.52
N ALA A 114 -45.78 -27.90 -12.71
CA ALA A 114 -45.87 -26.48 -12.39
C ALA A 114 -45.70 -26.23 -10.89
N SER A 115 -46.39 -27.02 -10.06
CA SER A 115 -46.35 -26.89 -8.60
C SER A 115 -44.95 -27.17 -8.05
N ASP A 116 -44.33 -28.28 -8.47
CA ASP A 116 -42.98 -28.66 -8.05
C ASP A 116 -41.92 -27.63 -8.51
N LEU A 117 -42.02 -27.15 -9.75
CA LEU A 117 -41.11 -26.12 -10.25
C LEU A 117 -41.27 -24.79 -9.49
N LEU A 118 -42.49 -24.31 -9.29
CA LEU A 118 -42.74 -23.05 -8.57
C LEU A 118 -42.35 -23.15 -7.09
N GLU A 119 -42.56 -24.29 -6.44
CA GLU A 119 -42.11 -24.52 -5.07
C GLU A 119 -40.58 -24.52 -4.97
N TRP A 120 -39.90 -25.19 -5.91
CA TRP A 120 -38.45 -25.17 -5.98
C TRP A 120 -37.90 -23.75 -6.19
N ILE A 121 -38.51 -22.96 -7.09
CA ILE A 121 -38.13 -21.55 -7.30
C ILE A 121 -38.31 -20.78 -5.99
N ARG A 122 -39.49 -20.85 -5.36
CA ARG A 122 -39.78 -20.15 -4.09
C ARG A 122 -38.79 -20.49 -2.96
N ARG A 123 -38.31 -21.73 -2.90
CA ARG A 123 -37.33 -22.18 -1.90
C ARG A 123 -35.90 -21.74 -2.25
N THR A 124 -35.57 -21.69 -3.52
CA THR A 124 -34.20 -21.40 -3.99
C THR A 124 -33.91 -19.91 -4.04
N THR A 125 -34.89 -19.08 -4.39
CA THR A 125 -34.72 -17.62 -4.50
C THR A 125 -34.13 -16.98 -3.24
N PRO A 126 -34.60 -17.25 -2.02
CA PRO A 126 -34.01 -16.66 -0.80
C PRO A 126 -32.55 -17.07 -0.56
N TRP A 127 -32.15 -18.28 -0.97
CA TRP A 127 -30.75 -18.71 -0.87
C TRP A 127 -29.86 -17.92 -1.83
N LEU A 128 -30.33 -17.66 -3.06
CA LEU A 128 -29.65 -16.80 -4.04
C LEU A 128 -29.69 -15.31 -3.67
N GLU A 129 -30.65 -14.87 -2.86
CA GLU A 129 -30.70 -13.49 -2.36
C GLU A 129 -29.84 -13.29 -1.10
N ASN A 130 -29.38 -14.37 -0.46
CA ASN A 130 -28.59 -14.28 0.75
C ASN A 130 -27.15 -13.77 0.46
N ARG A 131 -26.85 -12.56 0.95
CA ARG A 131 -25.57 -11.86 0.79
C ARG A 131 -24.69 -11.89 2.05
N THR A 132 -24.97 -12.74 3.04
CA THR A 132 -24.17 -12.76 4.28
C THR A 132 -22.81 -13.41 4.05
N THR A 133 -21.74 -12.89 4.64
CA THR A 133 -20.40 -13.53 4.63
C THR A 133 -19.82 -13.49 6.03
N ASP A 134 -18.90 -14.40 6.28
CA ASP A 134 -18.03 -14.41 7.45
C ASP A 134 -16.80 -13.50 7.27
N ASN A 135 -16.76 -12.71 6.19
CA ASN A 135 -15.60 -11.90 5.76
C ASN A 135 -14.30 -12.70 5.60
N THR A 136 -14.37 -14.00 5.32
CA THR A 136 -13.18 -14.83 5.06
C THR A 136 -13.14 -15.28 3.59
N LEU A 137 -11.93 -15.30 3.02
CA LEU A 137 -11.74 -15.80 1.66
C LEU A 137 -12.19 -17.27 1.53
N SER A 138 -11.92 -18.08 2.57
CA SER A 138 -12.34 -19.49 2.62
C SER A 138 -13.87 -19.65 2.61
N GLY A 139 -14.59 -18.80 3.36
CA GLY A 139 -16.05 -18.82 3.39
C GLY A 139 -16.68 -18.48 2.03
N VAL A 140 -16.14 -17.48 1.33
CA VAL A 140 -16.62 -17.12 -0.02
C VAL A 140 -16.25 -18.17 -1.07
N GLN A 141 -15.06 -18.77 -0.99
CA GLN A 141 -14.69 -19.90 -1.85
C GLN A 141 -15.63 -21.09 -1.68
N LYS A 142 -16.03 -21.39 -0.44
CA LYS A 142 -17.02 -22.44 -0.17
C LYS A 142 -18.38 -22.12 -0.81
N LYS A 143 -18.87 -20.89 -0.67
CA LYS A 143 -20.13 -20.44 -1.32
C LYS A 143 -20.06 -20.51 -2.84
N LEU A 144 -18.91 -20.19 -3.42
CA LEU A 144 -18.68 -20.31 -4.86
C LEU A 144 -18.77 -21.77 -5.31
N GLU A 145 -18.24 -22.72 -4.54
CA GLU A 145 -18.35 -24.13 -4.87
C GLU A 145 -19.78 -24.66 -4.74
N GLU A 146 -20.51 -24.25 -3.69
CA GLU A 146 -21.95 -24.54 -3.55
C GLU A 146 -22.75 -23.99 -4.75
N PHE A 147 -22.42 -22.79 -5.24
CA PHE A 147 -23.04 -22.21 -6.43
C PHE A 147 -22.70 -22.95 -7.72
N ARG A 148 -21.46 -23.42 -7.87
CA ARG A 148 -21.06 -24.27 -9.00
C ARG A 148 -21.80 -25.59 -9.00
N GLN A 149 -21.96 -26.22 -7.83
CA GLN A 149 -22.74 -27.44 -7.67
C GLN A 149 -24.22 -27.21 -8.03
N TYR A 150 -24.80 -26.09 -7.56
CA TYR A 150 -26.14 -25.65 -7.95
C TYR A 150 -26.29 -25.56 -9.48
N ARG A 151 -25.39 -24.86 -10.16
CA ARG A 151 -25.44 -24.68 -11.62
C ARG A 151 -25.20 -25.95 -12.41
N ARG A 152 -24.37 -26.87 -11.91
CA ARG A 152 -23.99 -28.11 -12.62
C ARG A 152 -24.97 -29.26 -12.41
N MET A 153 -25.53 -29.41 -11.21
CA MET A 153 -26.31 -30.59 -10.83
C MET A 153 -27.78 -30.27 -10.58
N HIS A 154 -28.08 -29.16 -9.91
CA HIS A 154 -29.44 -28.88 -9.42
C HIS A 154 -30.30 -28.08 -10.42
N LYS A 155 -29.71 -27.12 -11.15
CA LYS A 155 -30.42 -26.29 -12.14
C LYS A 155 -30.78 -27.03 -13.44
N PRO A 156 -29.90 -27.82 -14.08
CA PRO A 156 -30.20 -28.44 -15.37
C PRO A 156 -31.49 -29.27 -15.43
N PRO A 157 -31.81 -30.16 -14.45
CA PRO A 157 -33.07 -30.90 -14.49
C PRO A 157 -34.31 -30.01 -14.38
N ARG A 158 -34.19 -28.83 -13.75
CA ARG A 158 -35.29 -27.85 -13.64
C ARG A 158 -35.51 -27.07 -14.92
N VAL A 159 -34.45 -26.84 -15.71
CA VAL A 159 -34.56 -26.29 -17.08
C VAL A 159 -35.32 -27.27 -17.97
N GLU A 160 -34.98 -28.55 -17.91
CA GLU A 160 -35.68 -29.61 -18.65
C GLU A 160 -37.15 -29.71 -18.22
N GLN A 161 -37.43 -29.64 -16.92
CA GLN A 161 -38.79 -29.61 -16.39
C GLN A 161 -39.61 -28.43 -16.92
N LYS A 162 -39.04 -27.22 -16.98
CA LYS A 162 -39.68 -26.04 -17.57
C LYS A 162 -39.99 -26.25 -19.06
N ALA A 163 -39.04 -26.75 -19.84
CA ALA A 163 -39.24 -27.03 -21.26
C ALA A 163 -40.31 -28.10 -21.50
N ARG A 164 -40.32 -29.15 -20.67
CA ARG A 164 -41.34 -30.21 -20.72
C ARG A 164 -42.73 -29.70 -20.36
N LEU A 165 -42.83 -28.81 -19.38
CA LEU A 165 -44.09 -28.16 -18.99
C LEU A 165 -44.67 -27.31 -20.13
N GLU A 166 -43.83 -26.50 -20.79
CA GLU A 166 -44.23 -25.71 -21.96
C GLU A 166 -44.67 -26.60 -23.13
N THR A 167 -43.95 -27.71 -23.36
CA THR A 167 -44.30 -28.71 -24.38
C THR A 167 -45.65 -29.34 -24.09
N ASN A 168 -45.86 -29.83 -22.86
CA ASN A 168 -47.12 -30.43 -22.42
C ASN A 168 -48.31 -29.47 -22.59
N PHE A 169 -48.13 -28.19 -22.22
CA PHE A 169 -49.15 -27.15 -22.40
C PHE A 169 -49.48 -26.93 -23.87
N ASN A 170 -48.48 -26.75 -24.73
CA ASN A 170 -48.66 -26.51 -26.16
C ASN A 170 -49.33 -27.70 -26.88
N THR A 171 -48.95 -28.93 -26.50
CA THR A 171 -49.57 -30.16 -26.99
C THR A 171 -51.03 -30.24 -26.56
N LEU A 172 -51.33 -30.01 -25.29
CA LEU A 172 -52.70 -30.03 -24.76
C LEU A 172 -53.57 -28.97 -25.44
N GLN A 173 -53.07 -27.74 -25.57
CA GLN A 173 -53.78 -26.63 -26.23
C GLN A 173 -54.11 -26.95 -27.69
N THR A 174 -53.18 -27.58 -28.41
CA THR A 174 -53.39 -28.02 -29.79
C THR A 174 -54.39 -29.17 -29.88
N LYS A 175 -54.31 -30.18 -29.00
CA LYS A 175 -55.27 -31.31 -28.92
C LYS A 175 -56.70 -30.82 -28.67
N LEU A 176 -56.87 -29.86 -27.76
CA LEU A 176 -58.18 -29.28 -27.44
C LEU A 176 -58.75 -28.47 -28.61
N ARG A 177 -57.92 -27.67 -29.28
CA ARG A 177 -58.30 -26.90 -30.48
C ARG A 177 -58.77 -27.80 -31.62
N LEU A 178 -58.00 -28.84 -31.96
CA LEU A 178 -58.36 -29.78 -33.03
C LEU A 178 -59.64 -30.55 -32.74
N SER A 179 -59.98 -30.72 -31.45
CA SER A 179 -61.20 -31.39 -30.99
C SER A 179 -62.39 -30.45 -30.78
N ASN A 180 -62.28 -29.17 -31.16
CA ASN A 180 -63.28 -28.12 -30.93
C ASN A 180 -63.73 -28.01 -29.45
N ARG A 181 -62.78 -28.14 -28.51
CA ARG A 181 -63.01 -28.04 -27.07
C ARG A 181 -62.49 -26.72 -26.51
N PRO A 182 -63.02 -26.26 -25.36
CA PRO A 182 -62.49 -25.10 -24.67
C PRO A 182 -60.99 -25.24 -24.38
N ALA A 183 -60.29 -24.11 -24.42
CA ALA A 183 -58.89 -24.00 -24.06
C ALA A 183 -58.67 -24.42 -22.59
N TYR A 184 -57.54 -25.09 -22.33
CA TYR A 184 -57.14 -25.35 -20.96
C TYR A 184 -56.62 -24.06 -20.32
N LEU A 185 -57.16 -23.72 -19.15
CA LEU A 185 -56.66 -22.64 -18.32
C LEU A 185 -56.11 -23.25 -17.02
N PRO A 186 -54.79 -23.15 -16.77
CA PRO A 186 -54.20 -23.60 -15.51
C PRO A 186 -54.79 -22.92 -14.28
N SER A 187 -54.58 -23.52 -13.11
CA SER A 187 -54.92 -22.93 -11.82
C SER A 187 -54.25 -21.55 -11.63
N GLU A 188 -54.88 -20.67 -10.85
CA GLU A 188 -54.38 -19.31 -10.59
C GLU A 188 -52.92 -19.33 -10.07
N GLY A 189 -52.07 -18.47 -10.63
CA GLY A 189 -50.64 -18.40 -10.30
C GLY A 189 -49.77 -19.52 -10.89
N LYS A 190 -50.34 -20.42 -11.69
CA LYS A 190 -49.62 -21.48 -12.42
C LYS A 190 -49.74 -21.34 -13.93
N THR A 191 -50.05 -20.14 -14.42
CA THR A 191 -50.06 -19.93 -15.87
C THR A 191 -48.64 -20.03 -16.43
N VAL A 192 -48.50 -20.34 -17.73
CA VAL A 192 -47.18 -20.35 -18.40
C VAL A 192 -46.47 -18.99 -18.25
N SER A 193 -47.24 -17.90 -18.23
CA SER A 193 -46.70 -16.55 -17.99
C SER A 193 -46.17 -16.38 -16.57
N ASP A 194 -46.89 -16.87 -15.56
CA ASP A 194 -46.45 -16.78 -14.15
C ASP A 194 -45.17 -17.58 -13.92
N ILE A 195 -45.08 -18.78 -14.51
CA ILE A 195 -43.89 -19.63 -14.45
C ILE A 195 -42.71 -18.96 -15.16
N ALA A 196 -42.95 -18.35 -16.33
CA ALA A 196 -41.92 -17.58 -17.03
C ALA A 196 -41.43 -16.38 -16.21
N ASN A 197 -42.33 -15.66 -15.54
CA ASN A 197 -42.00 -14.55 -14.66
C ASN A 197 -41.22 -15.01 -13.41
N ALA A 198 -41.65 -16.08 -12.76
CA ALA A 198 -40.96 -16.66 -11.61
C ALA A 198 -39.55 -17.15 -11.99
N TRP A 199 -39.42 -17.80 -13.16
CA TRP A 199 -38.14 -18.23 -13.70
C TRP A 199 -37.22 -17.04 -14.01
N LYS A 200 -37.75 -15.98 -14.63
CA LYS A 200 -37.00 -14.73 -14.86
C LYS A 200 -36.54 -14.10 -13.55
N GLY A 201 -37.37 -14.10 -12.52
CA GLY A 201 -36.98 -13.64 -11.18
C GLY A 201 -35.83 -14.44 -10.58
N LEU A 202 -35.86 -15.77 -10.72
CA LEU A 202 -34.76 -16.65 -10.31
C LEU A 202 -33.47 -16.32 -11.07
N GLU A 203 -33.52 -16.17 -12.39
CA GLU A 203 -32.35 -15.83 -13.21
C GLU A 203 -31.74 -14.47 -12.84
N LEU A 204 -32.57 -13.49 -12.47
CA LEU A 204 -32.11 -12.21 -11.96
C LEU A 204 -31.40 -12.36 -10.60
N ALA A 205 -31.96 -13.16 -9.69
CA ALA A 205 -31.34 -13.44 -8.40
C ALA A 205 -30.00 -14.20 -8.56
N GLU A 206 -29.93 -15.14 -9.50
CA GLU A 206 -28.69 -15.85 -9.84
C GLU A 206 -27.61 -14.91 -10.35
N ARG A 207 -27.94 -14.03 -11.31
CA ARG A 207 -26.98 -13.05 -11.84
C ARG A 207 -26.47 -12.14 -10.73
N GLY A 208 -27.37 -11.61 -9.89
CA GLY A 208 -26.98 -10.76 -8.77
C GLY A 208 -26.14 -11.50 -7.72
N PHE A 209 -26.36 -12.80 -7.52
CA PHE A 209 -25.55 -13.62 -6.61
C PHE A 209 -24.16 -13.89 -7.17
N GLU A 210 -24.05 -14.19 -8.47
CA GLU A 210 -22.77 -14.37 -9.15
C GLU A 210 -21.93 -13.08 -9.16
N GLU A 211 -22.53 -11.94 -9.53
CA GLU A 211 -21.88 -10.63 -9.50
C GLU A 211 -21.38 -10.25 -8.10
N TRP A 212 -22.22 -10.48 -7.08
CA TRP A 212 -21.84 -10.26 -5.70
C TRP A 212 -20.71 -11.18 -5.24
N LEU A 213 -20.79 -12.50 -5.51
CA LEU A 213 -19.75 -13.46 -5.12
C LEU A 213 -18.40 -13.10 -5.71
N LEU A 214 -18.36 -12.74 -7.00
CA LEU A 214 -17.13 -12.36 -7.68
C LEU A 214 -16.55 -11.07 -7.09
N SER A 215 -17.39 -10.06 -6.86
CA SER A 215 -16.98 -8.78 -6.26
C SER A 215 -16.43 -8.97 -4.86
N GLU A 216 -17.09 -9.79 -4.05
CA GLU A 216 -16.69 -10.09 -2.68
C GLU A 216 -15.40 -10.92 -2.62
N MET A 217 -15.24 -11.90 -3.51
CA MET A 217 -14.00 -12.68 -3.63
C MET A 217 -12.82 -11.76 -3.98
N MET A 218 -12.97 -10.89 -4.97
CA MET A 218 -11.94 -9.91 -5.33
C MET A 218 -11.63 -8.95 -4.18
N ARG A 219 -12.64 -8.49 -3.43
CA ARG A 219 -12.45 -7.63 -2.25
C ARG A 219 -11.63 -8.35 -1.18
N LEU A 220 -11.94 -9.60 -0.88
CA LEU A 220 -11.26 -10.38 0.15
C LEU A 220 -9.83 -10.76 -0.26
N GLU A 221 -9.59 -11.10 -1.52
CA GLU A 221 -8.23 -11.32 -2.05
C GLU A 221 -7.38 -10.05 -1.95
N ARG A 222 -7.96 -8.88 -2.30
CA ARG A 222 -7.30 -7.58 -2.13
C ARG A 222 -6.99 -7.30 -0.66
N LEU A 223 -7.93 -7.56 0.25
CA LEU A 223 -7.74 -7.38 1.68
C LEU A 223 -6.60 -8.24 2.22
N ASP A 224 -6.53 -9.52 1.85
CA ASP A 224 -5.45 -10.42 2.28
C ASP A 224 -4.09 -9.94 1.75
N HIS A 225 -4.01 -9.57 0.47
CA HIS A 225 -2.80 -9.03 -0.12
C HIS A 225 -2.32 -7.73 0.57
N LEU A 226 -3.24 -6.80 0.82
CA LEU A 226 -2.93 -5.55 1.51
C LEU A 226 -2.50 -5.78 2.96
N ALA A 227 -3.14 -6.71 3.68
CA ALA A 227 -2.80 -7.04 5.06
C ALA A 227 -1.39 -7.64 5.15
N GLN A 228 -1.04 -8.56 4.24
CA GLN A 228 0.31 -9.11 4.15
C GLN A 228 1.35 -8.04 3.79
N LYS A 229 1.03 -7.17 2.83
CA LYS A 229 1.90 -6.06 2.42
C LYS A 229 2.12 -5.05 3.54
N PHE A 230 1.07 -4.72 4.29
CA PHE A 230 1.14 -3.87 5.48
C PHE A 230 2.07 -4.50 6.52
N LYS A 231 1.84 -5.77 6.87
CA LYS A 231 2.65 -6.50 7.85
C LYS A 231 4.12 -6.47 7.46
N HIS A 232 4.46 -6.88 6.24
CA HIS A 232 5.85 -6.93 5.78
C HIS A 232 6.53 -5.55 5.80
N LYS A 233 5.86 -4.51 5.30
CA LYS A 233 6.42 -3.15 5.30
C LYS A 233 6.60 -2.59 6.71
N ALA A 234 5.64 -2.85 7.59
CA ALA A 234 5.70 -2.44 8.99
C ALA A 234 6.82 -3.15 9.75
N ASP A 235 6.97 -4.48 9.58
CA ASP A 235 8.03 -5.27 10.21
C ASP A 235 9.42 -4.73 9.83
N ILE A 236 9.66 -4.50 8.54
CA ILE A 236 10.95 -3.94 8.05
C ILE A 236 11.18 -2.52 8.58
N HIS A 237 10.12 -1.69 8.65
CA HIS A 237 10.26 -0.34 9.19
C HIS A 237 10.61 -0.37 10.68
N GLU A 238 9.91 -1.18 11.47
CA GLU A 238 10.16 -1.31 12.90
C GLU A 238 11.59 -1.84 13.18
N GLU A 239 12.05 -2.85 12.43
CA GLU A 239 13.42 -3.35 12.51
C GLU A 239 14.44 -2.23 12.22
N TRP A 240 14.20 -1.43 11.17
CA TRP A 240 15.07 -0.29 10.89
C TRP A 240 15.03 0.74 12.03
N THR A 241 13.86 1.07 12.61
CA THR A 241 13.78 2.07 13.70
C THR A 241 14.42 1.62 15.02
N GLN A 242 14.67 0.32 15.20
CA GLN A 242 15.18 -0.23 16.45
C GLN A 242 16.51 0.41 16.85
N GLY A 243 16.59 0.93 18.07
CA GLY A 243 17.79 1.56 18.63
C GLY A 243 18.10 2.98 18.11
N LYS A 244 17.46 3.45 17.03
CA LYS A 244 17.71 4.78 16.45
C LYS A 244 17.36 5.92 17.41
N GLU A 245 16.26 5.81 18.16
CA GLU A 245 15.91 6.82 19.17
C GLU A 245 17.00 6.96 20.25
N GLY A 246 17.54 5.84 20.73
CA GLY A 246 18.62 5.84 21.72
C GLY A 246 19.91 6.45 21.19
N MET A 247 20.26 6.15 19.94
CA MET A 247 21.39 6.78 19.25
C MET A 247 21.22 8.30 19.15
N LEU A 248 20.02 8.78 18.79
CA LEU A 248 19.72 10.21 18.65
C LEU A 248 19.72 10.97 19.99
N GLN A 249 19.38 10.30 21.09
CA GLN A 249 19.39 10.89 22.42
C GLN A 249 20.78 10.89 23.08
N SER A 250 21.74 10.15 22.53
CA SER A 250 23.11 10.10 23.02
C SER A 250 23.74 11.50 23.11
N GLN A 251 24.56 11.71 24.14
CA GLN A 251 25.37 12.92 24.33
C GLN A 251 26.87 12.63 24.20
N ASP A 252 27.20 11.61 23.42
CA ASP A 252 28.57 11.18 23.06
C ASP A 252 29.49 12.34 22.63
N PHE A 253 28.96 13.33 21.94
CA PHE A 253 29.72 14.50 21.47
C PHE A 253 30.23 15.43 22.59
N ARG A 254 29.71 15.36 23.81
CA ARG A 254 30.11 16.28 24.90
C ARG A 254 31.55 16.12 25.36
N ASN A 255 32.12 14.92 25.23
CA ASN A 255 33.46 14.60 25.70
C ASN A 255 34.46 14.39 24.54
N CYS A 256 34.10 14.88 23.35
CA CYS A 256 34.87 14.67 22.11
C CYS A 256 35.72 15.90 21.78
N ARG A 257 36.82 15.67 21.05
CA ARG A 257 37.62 16.76 20.47
C ARG A 257 36.94 17.30 19.20
N LEU A 258 37.39 18.46 18.72
CA LEU A 258 36.81 19.12 17.54
C LEU A 258 36.69 18.19 16.32
N ASN A 259 37.75 17.43 16.00
CA ASN A 259 37.75 16.50 14.87
C ASN A 259 36.75 15.35 15.04
N ASP A 260 36.57 14.87 16.26
CA ASP A 260 35.62 13.80 16.58
C ASP A 260 34.17 14.30 16.44
N VAL A 261 33.88 15.52 16.92
CA VAL A 261 32.57 16.16 16.74
C VAL A 261 32.27 16.39 15.25
N LYS A 262 33.24 16.86 14.46
CA LYS A 262 33.11 16.98 13.00
C LYS A 262 32.81 15.64 12.33
N ALA A 263 33.48 14.58 12.76
CA ALA A 263 33.21 13.22 12.26
C ALA A 263 31.80 12.73 12.66
N LEU A 264 31.36 12.99 13.89
CA LEU A 264 30.00 12.67 14.35
C LEU A 264 28.93 13.44 13.56
N LYS A 265 29.17 14.72 13.26
CA LYS A 265 28.27 15.54 12.43
C LYS A 265 28.13 14.95 11.02
N LYS A 266 29.23 14.57 10.39
CA LYS A 266 29.19 13.91 9.07
C LYS A 266 28.44 12.57 9.09
N LYS A 267 28.59 11.78 10.16
CA LYS A 267 27.79 10.55 10.36
C LYS A 267 26.31 10.87 10.54
N HIS A 268 25.99 11.96 11.24
CA HIS A 268 24.62 12.43 11.44
C HIS A 268 23.98 12.92 10.14
N GLU A 269 24.72 13.62 9.28
CA GLU A 269 24.26 14.00 7.93
C GLU A 269 23.94 12.77 7.06
N ALA A 270 24.76 11.73 7.13
CA ALA A 270 24.48 10.46 6.44
C ALA A 270 23.20 9.79 6.98
N PHE A 271 22.99 9.83 8.29
CA PHE A 271 21.76 9.35 8.92
C PHE A 271 20.53 10.15 8.47
N GLU A 272 20.64 11.47 8.32
CA GLU A 272 19.53 12.32 7.86
C GLU A 272 19.15 12.04 6.40
N SER A 273 20.14 11.75 5.56
CA SER A 273 19.90 11.30 4.19
C SER A 273 19.18 9.96 4.16
N ASP A 274 19.61 8.99 4.98
CA ASP A 274 18.93 7.70 5.14
C ASP A 274 17.49 7.88 5.66
N LEU A 275 17.31 8.70 6.69
CA LEU A 275 16.00 9.06 7.23
C LEU A 275 15.08 9.64 6.14
N ALA A 276 15.56 10.57 5.31
CA ALA A 276 14.77 11.12 4.21
C ALA A 276 14.34 10.04 3.19
N ALA A 277 15.20 9.08 2.88
CA ALA A 277 14.88 7.97 1.97
C ALA A 277 13.79 7.04 2.51
N HIS A 278 13.59 6.99 3.82
CA HIS A 278 12.58 6.16 4.48
C HIS A 278 11.18 6.82 4.58
N GLN A 279 11.04 8.10 4.22
CA GLN A 279 9.78 8.86 4.27
C GLN A 279 8.65 8.19 3.45
N ASP A 280 8.92 7.87 2.18
CA ASP A 280 7.96 7.22 1.27
C ASP A 280 7.44 5.89 1.83
N ARG A 281 8.28 5.15 2.57
CA ARG A 281 7.86 3.89 3.20
C ARG A 281 6.79 4.11 4.27
N VAL A 282 6.94 5.14 5.09
CA VAL A 282 5.96 5.48 6.15
C VAL A 282 4.64 5.92 5.53
N GLU A 283 4.70 6.74 4.48
CA GLU A 283 3.52 7.17 3.72
C GLU A 283 2.78 6.00 3.09
N GLN A 284 3.50 5.03 2.51
CA GLN A 284 2.91 3.81 1.97
C GLN A 284 2.26 2.94 3.05
N ILE A 285 2.89 2.81 4.23
CA ILE A 285 2.29 2.06 5.36
C ILE A 285 0.96 2.70 5.77
N ALA A 286 0.92 4.03 5.88
CA ALA A 286 -0.30 4.76 6.21
C ALA A 286 -1.38 4.64 5.12
N ALA A 287 -1.00 4.75 3.85
CA ALA A 287 -1.92 4.58 2.72
C ALA A 287 -2.54 3.18 2.67
N ILE A 288 -1.74 2.13 2.88
CA ILE A 288 -2.25 0.75 2.93
C ILE A 288 -3.21 0.56 4.13
N ALA A 289 -2.89 1.12 5.30
CA ALA A 289 -3.77 1.05 6.46
C ALA A 289 -5.12 1.74 6.20
N GLN A 290 -5.11 2.90 5.54
CA GLN A 290 -6.33 3.60 5.12
C GLN A 290 -7.15 2.78 4.13
N GLU A 291 -6.50 2.15 3.15
CA GLU A 291 -7.16 1.28 2.17
C GLU A 291 -7.80 0.04 2.82
N LEU A 292 -7.11 -0.59 3.78
CA LEU A 292 -7.64 -1.69 4.59
C LEU A 292 -8.91 -1.27 5.36
N ASN A 293 -8.93 -0.07 5.93
CA ASN A 293 -10.12 0.47 6.59
C ASN A 293 -11.27 0.72 5.61
N ALA A 294 -10.98 1.32 4.46
CA ALA A 294 -12.00 1.61 3.44
C ALA A 294 -12.67 0.34 2.91
N LEU A 295 -11.93 -0.76 2.84
CA LEU A 295 -12.43 -2.06 2.43
C LEU A 295 -13.07 -2.87 3.56
N GLY A 296 -13.11 -2.36 4.80
CA GLY A 296 -13.74 -3.05 5.94
C GLY A 296 -12.97 -4.28 6.42
N TYR A 297 -11.65 -4.17 6.56
CA TYR A 297 -10.82 -5.25 7.11
C TYR A 297 -11.20 -5.59 8.55
N HIS A 298 -11.25 -6.89 8.88
CA HIS A 298 -11.73 -7.38 10.18
C HIS A 298 -10.86 -6.92 11.36
N ASP A 299 -9.54 -6.86 11.18
CA ASP A 299 -8.57 -6.43 12.21
C ASP A 299 -8.04 -5.00 11.97
N SER A 300 -8.88 -4.14 11.41
CA SER A 300 -8.57 -2.72 11.17
C SER A 300 -8.10 -1.99 12.44
N ALA A 301 -8.62 -2.35 13.61
CA ALA A 301 -8.24 -1.73 14.88
C ALA A 301 -6.75 -1.94 15.21
N SER A 302 -6.25 -3.17 15.06
CA SER A 302 -4.84 -3.51 15.28
C SER A 302 -3.92 -2.83 14.25
N VAL A 303 -4.32 -2.86 12.97
CA VAL A 303 -3.61 -2.19 11.87
C VAL A 303 -3.48 -0.69 12.15
N ASN A 304 -4.56 -0.02 12.54
CA ASN A 304 -4.57 1.41 12.86
C ASN A 304 -3.73 1.74 14.09
N ALA A 305 -3.83 0.93 15.15
CA ALA A 305 -3.01 1.11 16.34
C ALA A 305 -1.51 0.97 16.01
N ARG A 306 -1.14 -0.01 15.17
CA ARG A 306 0.25 -0.19 14.72
C ARG A 306 0.73 0.94 13.83
N CYS A 307 -0.07 1.33 12.82
CA CYS A 307 0.23 2.45 11.94
C CYS A 307 0.45 3.74 12.74
N LYS A 308 -0.43 4.02 13.72
CA LYS A 308 -0.29 5.19 14.59
C LYS A 308 1.02 5.16 15.37
N ARG A 309 1.40 4.03 15.98
CA ARG A 309 2.69 3.90 16.69
C ARG A 309 3.87 4.20 15.78
N ILE A 310 3.83 3.71 14.54
CA ILE A 310 4.87 3.96 13.52
C ILE A 310 4.94 5.46 13.18
N CYS A 311 3.81 6.11 12.89
CA CYS A 311 3.77 7.55 12.61
C CYS A 311 4.25 8.38 13.81
N ASP A 312 3.77 8.09 15.00
CA ASP A 312 4.18 8.79 16.23
C ASP A 312 5.69 8.61 16.48
N GLN A 313 6.25 7.44 16.19
CA GLN A 313 7.69 7.17 16.28
C GLN A 313 8.48 7.92 15.22
N TRP A 314 7.97 7.98 13.99
CA TRP A 314 8.57 8.73 12.89
C TRP A 314 8.67 10.22 13.21
N ASP A 315 7.60 10.83 13.72
CA ASP A 315 7.57 12.23 14.12
C ASP A 315 8.58 12.50 15.25
N ARG A 316 8.64 11.61 16.25
CA ARG A 316 9.65 11.68 17.32
C ARG A 316 11.07 11.58 16.78
N LEU A 317 11.35 10.65 15.87
CA LEU A 317 12.66 10.53 15.23
C LEU A 317 13.03 11.81 14.49
N GLY A 318 12.10 12.42 13.75
CA GLY A 318 12.31 13.71 13.09
C GLY A 318 12.71 14.82 14.08
N VAL A 319 11.98 14.96 15.18
CA VAL A 319 12.27 15.95 16.23
C VAL A 319 13.62 15.68 16.91
N LEU A 320 13.90 14.44 17.29
CA LEU A 320 15.17 14.04 17.91
C LEU A 320 16.36 14.28 16.98
N THR A 321 16.19 14.01 15.69
CA THR A 321 17.22 14.24 14.66
C THR A 321 17.58 15.71 14.57
N GLN A 322 16.59 16.60 14.50
CA GLN A 322 16.83 18.05 14.49
C GLN A 322 17.45 18.55 15.80
N LYS A 323 17.02 18.02 16.95
CA LYS A 323 17.60 18.37 18.25
C LYS A 323 19.08 17.96 18.32
N ARG A 324 19.43 16.76 17.86
CA ARG A 324 20.82 16.29 17.81
C ARG A 324 21.67 17.09 16.84
N ARG A 325 21.15 17.43 15.65
CA ARG A 325 21.83 18.30 14.67
C ARG A 325 22.25 19.62 15.32
N LYS A 326 21.29 20.34 15.93
CA LYS A 326 21.56 21.62 16.61
C LYS A 326 22.60 21.47 17.72
N ALA A 327 22.49 20.43 18.54
CA ALA A 327 23.44 20.20 19.62
C ALA A 327 24.87 19.90 19.12
N LEU A 328 25.01 19.17 18.00
CA LEU A 328 26.29 18.92 17.35
C LEU A 328 26.88 20.19 16.74
N GLU A 329 26.05 21.02 16.08
CA GLU A 329 26.46 22.31 15.53
C GLU A 329 26.92 23.29 16.62
N GLU A 330 26.18 23.38 17.73
CA GLU A 330 26.56 24.19 18.90
C GLU A 330 27.89 23.71 19.50
N ALA A 331 28.07 22.40 19.66
CA ALA A 331 29.32 21.83 20.18
C ALA A 331 30.50 22.09 19.23
N GLU A 332 30.31 21.94 17.92
CA GLU A 332 31.33 22.26 16.92
C GLU A 332 31.74 23.73 16.99
N GLN A 333 30.77 24.66 16.99
CA GLN A 333 31.04 26.10 17.06
C GLN A 333 31.81 26.50 18.33
N LEU A 334 31.45 25.93 19.49
CA LEU A 334 32.15 26.19 20.74
C LEU A 334 33.60 25.71 20.69
N LEU A 335 33.83 24.50 20.17
CA LEU A 335 35.17 23.94 20.03
C LEU A 335 36.02 24.69 19.00
N GLU A 336 35.44 25.12 17.87
CA GLU A 336 36.13 25.98 16.88
C GLU A 336 36.50 27.34 17.46
N LYS A 337 35.64 27.92 18.30
CA LYS A 337 35.94 29.17 18.99
C LYS A 337 37.12 29.00 19.96
N ILE A 338 37.13 27.94 20.76
CA ILE A 338 38.27 27.64 21.66
C ILE A 338 39.55 27.42 20.87
N ASP A 339 39.50 26.64 19.79
CA ASP A 339 40.64 26.34 18.92
C ASP A 339 41.25 27.63 18.34
N THR A 340 40.39 28.53 17.85
CA THR A 340 40.80 29.84 17.31
C THR A 340 41.47 30.71 18.37
N LEU A 341 40.88 30.79 19.57
CA LEU A 341 41.46 31.57 20.68
C LEU A 341 42.80 30.98 21.15
N HIS A 342 42.92 29.65 21.21
CA HIS A 342 44.18 28.97 21.54
C HIS A 342 45.27 29.28 20.51
N LEU A 343 44.94 29.24 19.22
CA LEU A 343 45.87 29.58 18.15
C LEU A 343 46.30 31.05 18.21
N GLU A 344 45.36 31.96 18.45
CA GLU A 344 45.67 33.39 18.58
C GLU A 344 46.56 33.66 19.79
N PHE A 345 46.27 33.04 20.94
CA PHE A 345 47.12 33.12 22.11
C PHE A 345 48.54 32.65 21.79
N ALA A 346 48.70 31.49 21.18
CA ALA A 346 50.03 30.95 20.85
C ALA A 346 50.81 31.87 19.89
N LYS A 347 50.12 32.41 18.87
CA LYS A 347 50.70 33.33 17.89
C LYS A 347 51.19 34.64 18.50
N ARG A 348 50.51 35.15 19.52
CA ARG A 348 50.85 36.43 20.18
C ARG A 348 51.79 36.25 21.37
N ALA A 349 51.61 35.19 22.15
CA ALA A 349 52.43 34.87 23.30
C ALA A 349 53.88 34.54 22.92
N ALA A 350 54.13 33.87 21.80
CA ALA A 350 55.49 33.52 21.37
C ALA A 350 56.40 34.75 21.12
N PRO A 351 56.06 35.71 20.23
CA PRO A 351 56.89 36.90 20.04
C PRO A 351 56.93 37.79 21.28
N PHE A 352 55.82 37.90 22.02
CA PHE A 352 55.80 38.66 23.26
C PHE A 352 56.71 38.04 24.33
N ASN A 353 56.73 36.72 24.45
CA ASN A 353 57.66 36.01 25.34
C ASN A 353 59.12 36.27 24.97
N ASN A 354 59.46 36.23 23.67
CA ASN A 354 60.82 36.54 23.22
C ASN A 354 61.21 37.99 23.55
N TRP A 355 60.28 38.93 23.38
CA TRP A 355 60.48 40.32 23.80
C TRP A 355 60.68 40.45 25.32
N LEU A 356 59.92 39.72 26.13
CA LEU A 356 60.09 39.70 27.59
C LEU A 356 61.47 39.16 27.99
N ASP A 357 61.93 38.09 27.35
CA ASP A 357 63.23 37.50 27.62
C ASP A 357 64.37 38.46 27.24
N GLY A 358 64.31 39.08 26.05
CA GLY A 358 65.28 40.10 25.64
C GLY A 358 65.26 41.34 26.55
N ALA A 359 64.08 41.84 26.93
CA ALA A 359 63.96 42.96 27.85
C ALA A 359 64.55 42.64 29.24
N ARG A 360 64.38 41.40 29.73
CA ARG A 360 64.98 40.97 31.00
C ARG A 360 66.50 40.96 30.91
N GLU A 361 67.06 40.45 29.80
CA GLU A 361 68.50 40.46 29.53
C GLU A 361 69.06 41.88 29.48
N ASP A 362 68.46 42.77 28.69
CA ASP A 362 68.90 44.17 28.54
C ASP A 362 68.86 44.96 29.86
N LEU A 363 67.86 44.72 30.70
CA LEU A 363 67.70 45.41 31.98
C LEU A 363 68.75 45.00 33.01
N VAL A 364 69.22 43.75 32.95
CA VAL A 364 70.29 43.25 33.85
C VAL A 364 71.69 43.36 33.24
N ASP A 365 71.80 43.80 31.98
CA ASP A 365 73.06 43.83 31.24
C ASP A 365 74.11 44.72 31.94
N MET A 366 75.32 44.22 32.03
CA MET A 366 76.40 44.87 32.76
C MET A 366 77.12 45.85 31.84
N PHE A 367 77.17 47.14 32.21
CA PHE A 367 77.81 48.17 31.40
C PHE A 367 79.03 48.78 32.10
N ILE A 368 79.97 49.27 31.29
CA ILE A 368 81.15 50.01 31.73
C ILE A 368 81.21 51.30 30.92
N VAL A 369 81.33 52.43 31.61
CA VAL A 369 81.38 53.77 31.01
C VAL A 369 82.55 54.56 31.59
N HIS A 370 83.11 55.46 30.79
CA HIS A 370 84.29 56.26 31.11
C HIS A 370 84.07 57.77 30.94
N THR A 371 82.96 58.15 30.30
CA THR A 371 82.57 59.54 30.03
C THR A 371 81.12 59.81 30.45
N ILE A 372 80.78 61.11 30.58
CA ILE A 372 79.40 61.55 30.86
C ILE A 372 78.49 61.26 29.65
N ASP A 373 78.99 61.43 28.43
CA ASP A 373 78.19 61.26 27.22
C ASP A 373 77.77 59.79 27.03
N GLU A 374 78.64 58.83 27.33
CA GLU A 374 78.31 57.40 27.28
C GLU A 374 77.17 57.02 28.24
N ILE A 375 77.23 57.50 29.50
CA ILE A 375 76.16 57.20 30.48
C ILE A 375 74.86 57.92 30.13
N GLN A 376 74.94 59.13 29.56
CA GLN A 376 73.77 59.86 29.10
C GLN A 376 73.08 59.13 27.94
N GLY A 377 73.84 58.58 26.99
CA GLY A 377 73.30 57.74 25.92
C GLY A 377 72.58 56.49 26.42
N LEU A 378 73.11 55.82 27.46
CA LEU A 378 72.43 54.68 28.10
C LEU A 378 71.13 55.08 28.81
N ILE A 379 71.11 56.25 29.47
CA ILE A 379 69.89 56.78 30.09
C ILE A 379 68.83 57.09 29.03
N GLU A 380 69.22 57.72 27.92
CA GLU A 380 68.32 58.03 26.81
C GLU A 380 67.75 56.76 26.16
N ALA A 381 68.58 55.74 25.94
CA ALA A 381 68.13 54.44 25.45
C ALA A 381 67.14 53.78 26.42
N HIS A 382 67.41 53.84 27.73
CA HIS A 382 66.50 53.31 28.74
C HIS A 382 65.17 54.07 28.79
N GLU A 383 65.18 55.40 28.60
CA GLU A 383 63.94 56.17 28.49
C GLU A 383 63.13 55.82 27.24
N GLN A 384 63.79 55.63 26.10
CA GLN A 384 63.12 55.13 24.89
C GLN A 384 62.49 53.75 25.12
N PHE A 385 63.18 52.84 25.81
CA PHE A 385 62.62 51.56 26.21
C PHE A 385 61.37 51.74 27.10
N LYS A 386 61.41 52.61 28.11
CA LYS A 386 60.25 52.86 29.00
C LYS A 386 59.02 53.38 28.25
N GLN A 387 59.20 54.11 27.15
CA GLN A 387 58.09 54.55 26.30
C GLN A 387 57.35 53.37 25.63
N THR A 388 58.05 52.27 25.34
CA THR A 388 57.43 51.05 24.74
C THR A 388 56.59 50.24 25.74
N LEU A 389 56.79 50.42 27.05
CA LEU A 389 56.11 49.65 28.09
C LEU A 389 54.58 49.85 28.08
N GLY A 390 54.10 51.02 27.66
CA GLY A 390 52.66 51.29 27.57
C GLY A 390 51.97 50.43 26.51
N GLU A 391 52.63 50.18 25.37
CA GLU A 391 52.13 49.29 24.32
C GLU A 391 52.30 47.82 24.72
N ALA A 392 53.43 47.46 25.32
CA ALA A 392 53.67 46.12 25.85
C ALA A 392 52.64 45.72 26.93
N ASP A 393 52.22 46.65 27.80
CA ASP A 393 51.18 46.39 28.79
C ASP A 393 49.79 46.13 28.16
N LYS A 394 49.47 46.83 27.07
CA LYS A 394 48.25 46.58 26.29
C LYS A 394 48.30 45.19 25.65
N GLU A 395 49.44 44.82 25.07
CA GLU A 395 49.64 43.51 24.46
C GLU A 395 49.53 42.39 25.51
N HIS A 396 50.20 42.53 26.66
CA HIS A 396 50.07 41.63 27.80
C HIS A 396 48.60 41.45 28.20
N ARG A 397 47.86 42.54 28.43
CA ARG A 397 46.44 42.48 28.81
C ARG A 397 45.60 41.75 27.77
N SER A 398 45.86 41.98 26.49
CA SER A 398 45.13 41.35 25.40
C SER A 398 45.43 39.85 25.29
N ILE A 399 46.70 39.42 25.45
CA ILE A 399 47.09 38.00 25.49
C ILE A 399 46.40 37.28 26.66
N ILE A 400 46.41 37.89 27.85
CA ILE A 400 45.76 37.29 29.04
C ILE A 400 44.23 37.23 28.85
N ALA A 401 43.62 38.24 28.23
CA ALA A 401 42.19 38.25 27.95
C ALA A 401 41.75 37.07 27.06
N LEU A 402 42.54 36.69 26.05
CA LEU A 402 42.26 35.52 25.20
C LEU A 402 42.17 34.23 26.04
N SER A 403 43.11 34.02 26.97
CA SER A 403 43.10 32.84 27.82
C SER A 403 41.95 32.87 28.85
N GLN A 404 41.61 34.04 29.38
CA GLN A 404 40.45 34.20 30.28
C GLN A 404 39.14 33.88 29.55
N GLU A 405 39.00 34.28 28.29
CA GLU A 405 37.83 33.94 27.48
C GLU A 405 37.72 32.42 27.27
N VAL A 406 38.82 31.75 26.92
CA VAL A 406 38.85 30.28 26.83
C VAL A 406 38.46 29.63 28.15
N HIS A 407 39.03 30.08 29.26
CA HIS A 407 38.73 29.54 30.58
C HIS A 407 37.24 29.69 30.94
N THR A 408 36.65 30.83 30.59
CA THR A 408 35.22 31.10 30.79
C THR A 408 34.36 30.12 29.99
N ILE A 409 34.64 29.96 28.69
CA ILE A 409 33.88 29.07 27.81
C ILE A 409 34.05 27.61 28.26
N ALA A 410 35.30 27.16 28.48
CA ALA A 410 35.58 25.78 28.86
C ALA A 410 34.92 25.40 30.20
N THR A 411 34.91 26.32 31.17
CA THR A 411 34.28 26.09 32.48
C THR A 411 32.75 26.13 32.39
N GLN A 412 32.18 27.09 31.66
CA GLN A 412 30.73 27.24 31.49
C GLN A 412 30.11 26.00 30.82
N TYR A 413 30.78 25.44 29.81
CA TYR A 413 30.29 24.30 29.04
C TYR A 413 30.89 22.96 29.46
N GLN A 414 31.73 22.95 30.51
CA GLN A 414 32.38 21.75 31.08
C GLN A 414 33.15 20.93 30.03
N ILE A 415 33.92 21.61 29.17
CA ILE A 415 34.62 20.97 28.04
C ILE A 415 35.88 20.27 28.54
N PRO A 416 35.98 18.93 28.44
CA PRO A 416 37.14 18.18 28.91
C PRO A 416 38.39 18.54 28.09
N GLY A 417 39.49 18.87 28.78
CA GLY A 417 40.75 19.23 28.12
C GLY A 417 40.73 20.57 27.37
N GLY A 418 39.65 21.36 27.46
CA GLY A 418 39.52 22.64 26.76
C GLY A 418 40.46 23.74 27.25
N LEU A 419 41.12 23.55 28.40
CA LEU A 419 42.07 24.50 28.98
C LEU A 419 43.51 24.30 28.51
N GLU A 420 43.83 23.13 27.93
CA GLU A 420 45.17 22.84 27.46
C GLU A 420 45.34 23.37 26.03
N ASN A 421 46.32 24.25 25.83
CA ASN A 421 46.61 24.81 24.51
C ASN A 421 47.48 23.84 23.70
N PRO A 422 47.02 23.32 22.55
CA PRO A 422 47.80 22.37 21.74
C PRO A 422 48.92 23.02 20.92
N TYR A 423 48.96 24.35 20.80
CA TYR A 423 49.87 25.08 19.91
C TYR A 423 51.09 25.68 20.61
N THR A 424 51.10 25.73 21.95
CA THR A 424 52.23 26.28 22.71
C THR A 424 52.30 25.67 24.10
N SER A 425 53.51 25.54 24.65
CA SER A 425 53.75 25.17 26.04
C SER A 425 53.70 26.37 27.00
N LEU A 426 53.66 27.60 26.47
CA LEU A 426 53.61 28.82 27.28
C LEU A 426 52.25 28.95 27.95
N THR A 427 52.25 29.13 29.26
CA THR A 427 51.03 29.38 30.03
C THR A 427 50.81 30.89 30.24
N PRO A 428 49.57 31.33 30.49
CA PRO A 428 49.29 32.72 30.89
C PRO A 428 50.05 33.11 32.16
N HIS A 429 50.32 32.14 33.04
CA HIS A 429 51.09 32.35 34.25
C HIS A 429 52.56 32.67 33.93
N ASP A 430 53.19 31.94 33.00
CA ASP A 430 54.57 32.19 32.57
C ASP A 430 54.74 33.61 32.02
N ILE A 431 53.81 34.03 31.15
CA ILE A 431 53.79 35.38 30.57
C ILE A 431 53.60 36.44 31.67
N THR A 432 52.66 36.22 32.59
CA THR A 432 52.40 37.16 33.70
C THR A 432 53.59 37.27 34.64
N SER A 433 54.27 36.16 34.93
CA SER A 433 55.46 36.14 35.79
C SER A 433 56.59 36.93 35.14
N LYS A 434 56.92 36.65 33.88
CA LYS A 434 57.98 37.37 33.15
C LYS A 434 57.67 38.86 32.98
N TRP A 435 56.40 39.22 32.74
CA TRP A 435 55.98 40.63 32.70
C TRP A 435 56.15 41.34 34.05
N THR A 436 55.87 40.64 35.14
CA THR A 436 56.08 41.16 36.50
C THR A 436 57.57 41.38 36.77
N ASP A 437 58.44 40.45 36.35
CA ASP A 437 59.90 40.59 36.47
C ASP A 437 60.40 41.84 35.73
N VAL A 438 60.00 42.03 34.46
CA VAL A 438 60.37 43.22 33.67
C VAL A 438 59.98 44.49 34.43
N LYS A 439 58.73 44.59 34.91
CA LYS A 439 58.24 45.76 35.66
C LYS A 439 59.00 46.02 36.96
N GLN A 440 59.53 44.99 37.61
CA GLN A 440 60.38 45.14 38.80
C GLN A 440 61.83 45.52 38.47
N LEU A 441 62.33 45.12 37.30
CA LEU A 441 63.70 45.40 36.85
C LEU A 441 63.86 46.84 36.33
N VAL A 442 62.83 47.41 35.70
CA VAL A 442 62.87 48.81 35.21
C VAL A 442 63.32 49.82 36.28
N PRO A 443 62.66 49.95 37.45
CA PRO A 443 63.09 50.92 38.46
C PRO A 443 64.47 50.60 39.06
N LYS A 444 64.89 49.33 39.07
CA LYS A 444 66.25 48.95 39.49
C LYS A 444 67.29 49.42 38.47
N ARG A 445 67.00 49.30 37.18
CA ARG A 445 67.87 49.79 36.09
C ARG A 445 68.01 51.31 36.14
N ASP A 446 66.91 52.03 36.35
CA ASP A 446 66.93 53.49 36.58
C ASP A 446 67.90 53.86 37.72
N GLN A 447 67.82 53.17 38.86
CA GLN A 447 68.68 53.44 40.01
C GLN A 447 70.17 53.19 39.72
N VAL A 448 70.49 52.10 39.01
CA VAL A 448 71.88 51.75 38.64
C VAL A 448 72.46 52.79 37.67
N LEU A 449 71.70 53.16 36.64
CA LEU A 449 72.11 54.19 35.68
C LEU A 449 72.33 55.55 36.35
N GLN A 450 71.41 55.97 37.22
CA GLN A 450 71.52 57.24 37.94
C GLN A 450 72.72 57.27 38.89
N THR A 451 73.02 56.15 39.54
CA THR A 451 74.19 56.03 40.44
C THR A 451 75.49 56.17 39.66
N GLU A 452 75.62 55.51 38.51
CA GLU A 452 76.81 55.63 37.66
C GLU A 452 76.90 57.03 37.02
N ALA A 453 75.78 57.66 36.65
CA ALA A 453 75.76 59.05 36.17
C ALA A 453 76.32 60.03 37.21
N MET A 454 75.88 59.92 38.47
CA MET A 454 76.43 60.71 39.58
C MET A 454 77.94 60.47 39.76
N ARG A 455 78.39 59.22 39.59
CA ARG A 455 79.81 58.88 39.67
C ARG A 455 80.61 59.52 38.53
N GLN A 456 80.13 59.49 37.29
CA GLN A 456 80.80 60.11 36.14
C GLN A 456 80.83 61.64 36.24
N GLN A 457 79.73 62.26 36.71
CA GLN A 457 79.71 63.70 37.00
C GLN A 457 80.74 64.08 38.07
N ARG A 458 80.88 63.26 39.13
CA ARG A 458 81.91 63.47 40.16
C ARG A 458 83.33 63.31 39.60
N ASN A 459 83.56 62.31 38.75
CA ASN A 459 84.85 62.10 38.09
C ASN A 459 85.24 63.31 37.24
N GLU A 460 84.30 63.84 36.45
CA GLU A 460 84.52 65.02 35.62
C GLU A 460 84.79 66.27 36.46
N ALA A 461 84.05 66.47 37.56
CA ALA A 461 84.33 67.56 38.50
C ALA A 461 85.74 67.47 39.10
N LEU A 462 86.22 66.27 39.40
CA LEU A 462 87.60 66.05 39.87
C LEU A 462 88.63 66.34 38.77
N ARG A 463 88.39 65.89 37.52
CA ARG A 463 89.26 66.19 36.37
C ARG A 463 89.37 67.70 36.15
N ARG A 464 88.24 68.43 36.17
CA ARG A 464 88.22 69.89 36.06
C ARG A 464 88.97 70.57 37.20
N LYS A 465 88.70 70.20 38.45
CA LYS A 465 89.39 70.77 39.63
C LYS A 465 90.90 70.52 39.61
N PHE A 466 91.32 69.33 39.18
CA PHE A 466 92.74 69.03 38.98
C PHE A 466 93.31 69.90 37.86
N GLY A 467 92.65 69.98 36.71
CA GLY A 467 93.03 70.83 35.58
C GLY A 467 93.18 72.29 35.97
N GLU A 468 92.21 72.88 36.66
CA GLU A 468 92.25 74.26 37.17
C GLU A 468 93.49 74.52 38.03
N LYS A 469 93.78 73.62 38.98
CA LYS A 469 94.95 73.76 39.86
C LYS A 469 96.26 73.54 39.10
N ALA A 470 96.34 72.50 38.28
CA ALA A 470 97.52 72.17 37.49
C ALA A 470 97.85 73.27 36.48
N ASN A 471 96.85 73.89 35.86
CA ASN A 471 97.02 75.01 34.92
C ASN A 471 97.52 76.30 35.59
N VAL A 472 97.40 76.42 36.91
CA VAL A 472 98.05 77.51 37.68
C VAL A 472 99.47 77.12 38.06
N VAL A 473 99.66 75.89 38.57
CA VAL A 473 100.95 75.42 39.09
C VAL A 473 101.97 75.17 37.97
N GLY A 474 101.57 74.61 36.82
CA GLY A 474 102.45 74.32 35.70
C GLY A 474 103.20 75.56 35.21
N PRO A 475 102.49 76.64 34.78
CA PRO A 475 103.13 77.89 34.39
C PRO A 475 103.92 78.55 35.53
N TRP A 476 103.51 78.36 36.79
CA TRP A 476 104.28 78.85 37.94
C TRP A 476 105.63 78.13 38.06
N ILE A 477 105.67 76.80 37.91
CA ILE A 477 106.90 76.01 37.92
C ILE A 477 107.80 76.42 36.75
N GLU A 478 107.26 76.50 35.53
CA GLU A 478 108.02 76.91 34.34
C GLU A 478 108.66 78.29 34.54
N ARG A 479 107.89 79.29 35.00
CA ARG A 479 108.44 80.63 35.32
C ARG A 479 109.55 80.59 36.37
N HIS A 480 109.44 79.73 37.39
CA HIS A 480 110.48 79.60 38.43
C HIS A 480 111.71 78.86 37.92
N ILE A 481 111.55 77.84 37.09
CA ILE A 481 112.67 77.16 36.42
C ILE A 481 113.40 78.14 35.51
N ASP A 482 112.68 78.90 34.69
CA ASP A 482 113.24 79.95 33.83
C ASP A 482 113.97 81.01 34.66
N SER A 483 113.39 81.44 35.79
CA SER A 483 114.03 82.38 36.71
C SER A 483 115.30 81.81 37.34
N VAL A 484 115.32 80.54 37.75
CA VAL A 484 116.51 79.90 38.34
C VAL A 484 117.59 79.70 37.28
N ALA A 485 117.22 79.31 36.06
CA ALA A 485 118.14 79.22 34.93
C ALA A 485 118.73 80.60 34.56
N ALA A 486 117.93 81.66 34.63
CA ALA A 486 118.38 83.04 34.43
C ALA A 486 119.35 83.50 35.54
N VAL A 487 119.14 83.11 36.79
CA VAL A 487 120.09 83.38 37.90
C VAL A 487 121.40 82.60 37.69
N GLY A 488 121.34 81.35 37.22
CA GLY A 488 122.52 80.55 36.88
C GLY A 488 123.36 81.12 35.72
N MET A 489 122.73 81.80 34.76
CA MET A 489 123.44 82.54 33.70
C MET A 489 123.88 83.95 34.12
N GLY A 490 123.28 84.52 35.17
CA GLY A 490 123.61 85.83 35.72
C GLY A 490 124.78 85.84 36.73
N VAL A 491 125.21 84.66 37.21
CA VAL A 491 126.33 84.52 38.17
C VAL A 491 127.53 83.84 37.50
N GLN A 492 128.11 84.55 36.52
CA GLN A 492 129.55 84.49 36.22
C GLN A 492 130.00 85.83 35.60
N GLY A 493 129.69 86.92 36.31
CA GLY A 493 130.42 88.17 36.25
C GLY A 493 131.27 88.31 37.51
N SER A 494 132.59 88.19 37.33
CA SER A 494 133.73 88.66 38.14
C SER A 494 133.50 89.05 39.61
N LEU A 495 134.26 88.42 40.52
CA LEU A 495 135.00 89.01 41.66
C LEU A 495 136.03 87.94 42.11
N GLU A 496 137.33 88.23 42.09
CA GLU A 496 138.07 88.74 43.27
C GLU A 496 137.79 87.97 44.57
#